data_AF-A0A8J8SZN3-F1
#
_entry.id   AF-A0A8J8SZN3-F1
#
_cell.length_a   1.000
_cell.length_b   1.000
_cell.length_c   1.000
_cell.angle_alpha   90.00
_cell.angle_beta   90.00
_cell.angle_gamma   90.00
#
_symmetry.space_group_name_H-M   'P 1'
#
loop_
_entity.id
_entity.type
_entity.pdbx_description
1 polymer ?
#
loop_
_entity_poly.entity_id
_entity_poly.type
_entity_poly.pdbx_seq_one_letter_code
_entity_poly.pdbx_strand_id
1 'polypeptide(L)'
;MGCSSGKEERVDIRHLRLQSIGVYSVDRFNDKLEDVIERFGKLTDDIERKRKRLDDLSGFTWGGKVRYGDGGIKKSVIGILLQFFAVGQGDLSKVKVSVIERKPFIKLSLNGLTVQQADKQIEAFEDYIDEINDCFEEKMPRIAQEMGELADRAVNLQAEASSEFEAMNEFSKMSSMAKCVKFIADVPKIPAYMKQALKEVEGELNQIKALKDYLSQPGALEKLAADGKKCAEAKLFEPPKCYYHINPNEGATTQK
;
A
#
# COMPACT_ATOMS: atom_id res chain seq x y z
N MET A 1 32.40 1.80 18.47
CA MET A 1 32.09 1.04 17.24
C MET A 1 30.65 0.58 17.35
N GLY A 2 29.73 1.33 16.73
CA GLY A 2 28.31 0.99 16.70
C GLY A 2 27.85 1.23 15.27
N CYS A 3 27.60 0.14 14.54
CA CYS A 3 27.04 0.20 13.20
C CYS A 3 25.68 0.89 13.28
N SER A 4 25.61 2.10 12.75
CA SER A 4 24.35 2.69 12.31
C SER A 4 23.75 1.73 11.29
N SER A 5 22.71 0.99 11.66
CA SER A 5 21.82 0.34 10.72
C SER A 5 21.31 1.42 9.78
N GLY A 6 21.92 1.48 8.60
CA GLY A 6 21.49 2.36 7.53
C GLY A 6 20.03 2.06 7.27
N LYS A 7 19.15 2.96 7.70
CA LYS A 7 17.89 3.15 6.99
C LYS A 7 18.34 3.51 5.59
N GLU A 8 18.26 2.57 4.66
CA GLU A 8 18.28 2.90 3.24
C GLU A 8 17.27 4.04 3.10
N GLU A 9 17.80 5.22 2.79
CA GLU A 9 17.01 6.40 2.51
C GLU A 9 16.07 5.95 1.40
N ARG A 10 14.77 5.85 1.70
CA ARG A 10 13.76 5.47 0.72
C ARG A 10 13.88 6.49 -0.41
N VAL A 11 14.57 6.13 -1.49
CA VAL A 11 14.63 6.98 -2.67
C VAL A 11 13.23 6.93 -3.23
N ASP A 12 12.53 8.02 -2.99
CA ASP A 12 11.22 8.22 -3.52
C ASP A 12 11.36 8.35 -5.04
N ILE A 13 11.02 7.29 -5.76
CA ILE A 13 11.04 7.24 -7.23
C ILE A 13 10.22 8.41 -7.81
N ARG A 14 9.26 8.95 -7.05
CA ARG A 14 8.46 10.15 -7.40
C ARG A 14 9.31 11.42 -7.54
N HIS A 15 10.56 11.42 -7.09
CA HIS A 15 11.50 12.56 -7.17
C HIS A 15 12.53 12.41 -8.31
N LEU A 16 12.50 11.30 -9.05
CA LEU A 16 13.26 11.15 -10.28
C LEU A 16 12.59 11.99 -11.38
N ARG A 17 12.80 13.32 -11.36
CA ARG A 17 12.55 14.16 -12.54
C ARG A 17 13.72 14.00 -13.48
N LEU A 18 13.49 13.34 -14.60
CA LEU A 18 14.54 13.01 -15.53
C LEU A 18 14.71 14.22 -16.46
N GLN A 19 15.86 14.88 -16.37
CA GLN A 19 16.11 16.11 -17.12
C GLN A 19 16.27 15.81 -18.61
N SER A 20 15.77 16.71 -19.48
CA SER A 20 16.07 16.66 -20.90
C SER A 20 17.59 16.69 -21.14
N ILE A 21 18.01 15.74 -21.96
CA ILE A 21 19.39 15.52 -22.37
C ILE A 21 19.70 16.37 -23.60
N GLY A 22 18.69 16.72 -24.40
CA GLY A 22 18.83 17.54 -25.62
C GLY A 22 19.11 16.72 -26.87
N VAL A 23 18.85 15.42 -26.82
CA VAL A 23 18.97 14.47 -27.94
C VAL A 23 17.62 13.79 -28.10
N TYR A 24 17.05 13.85 -29.31
CA TYR A 24 15.64 13.55 -29.53
C TYR A 24 15.27 12.11 -29.20
N SER A 25 16.05 11.12 -29.64
CA SER A 25 15.78 9.71 -29.31
C SER A 25 15.91 9.41 -27.82
N VAL A 26 16.87 10.03 -27.16
CA VAL A 26 17.13 9.89 -25.73
C VAL A 26 16.02 10.55 -24.91
N ASP A 27 15.59 11.75 -25.29
CA ASP A 27 14.49 12.46 -24.64
C ASP A 27 13.15 11.73 -24.85
N ARG A 28 12.91 11.14 -26.02
CA ARG A 28 11.72 10.29 -26.24
C ARG A 28 11.75 9.01 -25.41
N PHE A 29 12.93 8.42 -25.20
CA PHE A 29 13.09 7.31 -24.28
C PHE A 29 12.78 7.75 -22.84
N ASN A 30 13.26 8.95 -22.47
CA ASN A 30 13.00 9.56 -21.18
C ASN A 30 11.50 9.74 -20.91
N ASP A 31 10.75 10.29 -21.87
CA ASP A 31 9.30 10.49 -21.75
C ASP A 31 8.55 9.18 -21.46
N LYS A 32 8.98 8.08 -22.09
CA LYS A 32 8.39 6.75 -21.84
C LYS A 32 8.69 6.24 -20.44
N LEU A 33 9.91 6.49 -19.96
CA LEU A 33 10.32 6.11 -18.62
C LEU A 33 9.56 6.90 -17.55
N GLU A 34 9.37 8.21 -17.77
CA GLU A 34 8.55 9.07 -16.92
C GLU A 34 7.10 8.61 -16.87
N ASP A 35 6.49 8.24 -18.02
CA ASP A 35 5.12 7.71 -18.05
C ASP A 35 4.96 6.44 -17.20
N VAL A 36 5.91 5.49 -17.28
CA VAL A 36 5.86 4.26 -16.47
C VAL A 36 6.03 4.59 -14.98
N ILE A 37 6.96 5.49 -14.63
CA ILE A 37 7.14 5.95 -13.24
C ILE A 37 5.87 6.63 -12.71
N GLU A 38 5.24 7.50 -13.51
CA GLU A 38 4.03 8.21 -13.10
C GLU A 38 2.86 7.26 -12.91
N ARG A 39 2.68 6.28 -13.81
CA ARG A 39 1.66 5.23 -13.66
C ARG A 39 1.90 4.40 -12.41
N PHE A 40 3.16 4.02 -12.12
CA PHE A 40 3.51 3.32 -10.89
C PHE A 40 3.17 4.16 -9.65
N GLY A 41 3.59 5.43 -9.64
CA GLY A 41 3.36 6.35 -8.53
C GLY A 41 1.87 6.56 -8.25
N LYS A 42 1.05 6.76 -9.28
CA LYS A 42 -0.42 6.90 -9.15
C LYS A 42 -1.04 5.68 -8.46
N LEU A 43 -0.65 4.48 -8.86
CA LEU A 43 -1.17 3.25 -8.25
C LEU A 43 -0.78 3.11 -6.78
N THR A 44 0.48 3.37 -6.44
CA THR A 44 0.94 3.32 -5.05
C THR A 44 0.26 4.39 -4.19
N ASP A 45 0.08 5.60 -4.73
CA ASP A 45 -0.58 6.71 -4.03
C ASP A 45 -2.08 6.40 -3.79
N ASP A 46 -2.76 5.78 -4.76
CA ASP A 46 -4.15 5.35 -4.61
C ASP A 46 -4.34 4.32 -3.49
N ILE A 47 -3.46 3.32 -3.44
CA ILE A 47 -3.44 2.30 -2.36
C ILE A 47 -3.21 2.99 -1.01
N GLU A 48 -2.19 3.86 -0.92
CA GLU A 48 -1.84 4.55 0.32
C GLU A 48 -3.01 5.43 0.82
N ARG A 49 -3.68 6.16 -0.09
CA ARG A 49 -4.85 6.98 0.25
C ARG A 49 -6.01 6.14 0.76
N LYS A 50 -6.33 5.02 0.11
CA LYS A 50 -7.40 4.10 0.55
C LYS A 50 -7.08 3.46 1.89
N ARG A 51 -5.83 2.99 2.08
CA ARG A 51 -5.35 2.49 3.37
C ARG A 51 -5.50 3.52 4.47
N LYS A 52 -5.00 4.73 4.25
CA LYS A 52 -5.08 5.83 5.22
C LYS A 52 -6.52 6.17 5.57
N ARG A 53 -7.43 6.19 4.58
CA ARG A 53 -8.86 6.37 4.81
C ARG A 53 -9.44 5.27 5.71
N LEU A 54 -9.07 4.01 5.49
CA LEU A 54 -9.48 2.90 6.36
C LEU A 54 -8.95 3.07 7.79
N ASP A 55 -7.68 3.44 7.94
CA ASP A 55 -7.04 3.65 9.25
C ASP A 55 -7.56 4.89 10.02
N ASP A 56 -7.96 5.94 9.31
CA ASP A 56 -8.62 7.12 9.89
C ASP A 56 -10.07 6.77 10.31
N LEU A 57 -10.80 6.02 9.48
CA LEU A 57 -12.17 5.58 9.79
C LEU A 57 -12.21 4.55 10.92
N SER A 58 -11.19 3.70 11.04
CA SER A 58 -11.04 2.75 12.16
C SER A 58 -10.67 3.46 13.46
N GLY A 59 -10.12 4.68 13.40
CA GLY A 59 -9.74 5.49 14.57
C GLY A 59 -8.40 5.10 15.20
N PHE A 60 -7.63 4.20 14.58
CA PHE A 60 -6.24 3.91 14.98
C PHE A 60 -5.28 5.07 14.65
N THR A 61 -5.63 5.83 13.61
CA THR A 61 -4.95 7.07 13.24
C THR A 61 -5.92 8.26 13.26
N TRP A 62 -5.40 9.47 13.46
CA TRP A 62 -6.18 10.71 13.32
C TRP A 62 -5.35 11.79 12.66
N GLY A 63 -5.81 12.30 11.50
CA GLY A 63 -5.08 13.32 10.75
C GLY A 63 -3.71 12.86 10.28
N GLY A 64 -3.57 11.55 10.00
CA GLY A 64 -2.28 10.93 9.63
C GLY A 64 -1.28 10.76 10.77
N LYS A 65 -1.67 11.02 12.03
CA LYS A 65 -0.85 10.70 13.20
C LYS A 65 -1.36 9.43 13.88
N VAL A 66 -0.42 8.54 14.20
CA VAL A 66 -0.68 7.35 15.02
C VAL A 66 -1.19 7.78 16.38
N ARG A 67 -2.39 7.32 16.76
CA ARG A 67 -2.98 7.55 18.09
C ARG A 67 -2.88 6.31 18.98
N TYR A 68 -2.81 5.15 18.34
CA TYR A 68 -2.99 3.82 18.93
C TYR A 68 -2.12 2.82 18.15
N GLY A 69 -0.79 2.81 18.40
CA GLY A 69 0.16 1.87 17.78
C GLY A 69 0.28 1.95 16.25
N ASP A 70 1.17 1.14 15.68
CA ASP A 70 1.21 0.95 14.22
C ASP A 70 -0.09 0.24 13.76
N GLY A 71 -1.02 1.04 13.25
CA GLY A 71 -2.24 0.57 12.60
C GLY A 71 -1.88 -0.24 11.35
N GLY A 72 -1.92 -1.57 11.48
CA GLY A 72 -1.89 -2.48 10.34
C GLY A 72 -3.33 -2.83 9.93
N ILE A 73 -3.53 -3.14 8.65
CA ILE A 73 -4.85 -3.48 8.07
C ILE A 73 -5.57 -4.55 8.90
N LYS A 74 -4.86 -5.60 9.30
CA LYS A 74 -5.42 -6.66 10.15
C LYS A 74 -5.97 -6.11 11.48
N LYS A 75 -5.25 -5.19 12.13
CA LYS A 75 -5.67 -4.58 13.40
C LYS A 75 -6.88 -3.66 13.19
N SER A 76 -6.83 -2.81 12.16
CA SER A 76 -7.94 -1.91 11.80
C SER A 76 -9.23 -2.69 11.58
N VAL A 77 -9.17 -3.80 10.83
CA VAL A 77 -10.36 -4.60 10.52
C VAL A 77 -10.85 -5.41 11.71
N ILE A 78 -9.96 -6.04 12.48
CA ILE A 78 -10.37 -6.74 13.72
C ILE A 78 -10.99 -5.75 14.71
N GLY A 79 -10.42 -4.55 14.87
CA GLY A 79 -11.00 -3.50 15.71
C GLY A 79 -12.42 -3.11 15.26
N ILE A 80 -12.62 -2.93 13.95
CA ILE A 80 -13.94 -2.63 13.37
C ILE A 80 -14.93 -3.76 13.67
N LEU A 81 -14.55 -5.02 13.44
CA LEU A 81 -15.40 -6.18 13.73
C LEU A 81 -15.76 -6.27 15.22
N LEU A 82 -14.79 -6.06 16.10
CA LEU A 82 -15.00 -6.06 17.54
C LEU A 82 -15.93 -4.93 17.98
N GLN A 83 -15.81 -3.73 17.39
CA GLN A 83 -16.76 -2.64 17.60
C GLN A 83 -18.18 -3.06 17.21
N PHE A 84 -18.37 -3.67 16.04
CA PHE A 84 -19.69 -4.08 15.58
C PHE A 84 -20.32 -5.12 16.50
N PHE A 85 -19.54 -6.13 16.90
CA PHE A 85 -20.00 -7.09 17.88
C PHE A 85 -20.27 -6.45 19.24
N ALA A 86 -19.50 -5.45 19.68
CA ALA A 86 -19.78 -4.73 20.92
C ALA A 86 -21.12 -3.97 20.86
N VAL A 87 -21.40 -3.26 19.76
CA VAL A 87 -22.71 -2.61 19.55
C VAL A 87 -23.83 -3.65 19.52
N GLY A 88 -23.59 -4.79 18.88
CA GLY A 88 -24.51 -5.93 18.87
C GLY A 88 -24.63 -6.70 20.18
N GLN A 89 -23.80 -6.39 21.19
CA GLN A 89 -23.64 -7.12 22.46
C GLN A 89 -23.23 -8.61 22.27
N GLY A 90 -22.45 -8.89 21.24
CA GLY A 90 -22.00 -10.23 20.87
C GLY A 90 -23.02 -11.07 20.11
N ASP A 91 -24.14 -10.47 19.69
CA ASP A 91 -25.16 -11.17 18.91
C ASP A 91 -24.72 -11.37 17.46
N LEU A 92 -24.39 -12.62 17.11
CA LEU A 92 -23.99 -13.03 15.77
C LEU A 92 -25.06 -12.75 14.70
N SER A 93 -26.34 -12.64 15.06
CA SER A 93 -27.41 -12.34 14.09
C SER A 93 -27.40 -10.88 13.60
N LYS A 94 -26.67 -10.00 14.30
CA LYS A 94 -26.57 -8.57 14.01
C LYS A 94 -25.38 -8.19 13.14
N VAL A 95 -24.35 -9.04 13.08
CA VAL A 95 -23.15 -8.82 12.27
C VAL A 95 -22.93 -10.06 11.40
N LYS A 96 -23.20 -9.91 10.11
CA LYS A 96 -22.97 -10.97 9.14
C LYS A 96 -21.63 -10.75 8.45
N VAL A 97 -20.68 -11.62 8.79
CA VAL A 97 -19.39 -11.77 8.11
C VAL A 97 -19.52 -12.92 7.12
N SER A 98 -19.20 -12.69 5.85
CA SER A 98 -19.18 -13.73 4.82
C SER A 98 -17.81 -13.76 4.18
N VAL A 99 -17.09 -14.86 4.34
CA VAL A 99 -15.85 -15.10 3.60
C VAL A 99 -16.20 -15.77 2.28
N ILE A 100 -15.80 -15.16 1.17
CA ILE A 100 -16.13 -15.61 -0.18
C ILE A 100 -14.86 -15.85 -1.00
N GLU A 101 -14.99 -16.65 -2.06
CA GLU A 101 -13.86 -16.97 -2.95
C GLU A 101 -13.45 -15.81 -3.86
N ARG A 102 -14.37 -14.89 -4.16
CA ARG A 102 -14.13 -13.73 -5.04
C ARG A 102 -13.95 -12.44 -4.25
N LYS A 103 -13.36 -11.41 -4.86
CA LYS A 103 -13.19 -10.07 -4.26
C LYS A 103 -14.56 -9.51 -3.80
N PRO A 104 -14.63 -8.83 -2.64
CA PRO A 104 -13.56 -8.41 -1.73
C PRO A 104 -13.09 -9.49 -0.71
N PHE A 105 -13.36 -10.77 -0.93
CA PHE A 105 -13.03 -11.93 -0.07
C PHE A 105 -13.63 -11.97 1.33
N ILE A 106 -13.86 -10.82 1.96
CA ILE A 106 -14.55 -10.65 3.24
C ILE A 106 -15.64 -9.62 3.00
N LYS A 107 -16.89 -10.05 3.12
CA LYS A 107 -18.06 -9.18 3.04
C LYS A 107 -18.65 -8.99 4.41
N LEU A 108 -18.88 -7.73 4.79
CA LEU A 108 -19.42 -7.37 6.10
C LEU A 108 -20.80 -6.73 5.90
N SER A 109 -21.76 -7.10 6.73
CA SER A 109 -23.07 -6.46 6.74
C SER A 109 -23.63 -6.41 8.15
N LEU A 110 -24.29 -5.31 8.44
CA LEU A 110 -24.99 -5.11 9.70
C LEU A 110 -26.48 -5.38 9.51
N ASN A 111 -27.06 -6.13 10.43
CA ASN A 111 -28.48 -6.43 10.43
C ASN A 111 -29.13 -5.79 11.66
N GLY A 112 -30.04 -4.84 11.44
CA GLY A 112 -30.74 -4.14 12.53
C GLY A 112 -29.87 -3.28 13.44
N LEU A 113 -28.59 -3.04 13.10
CA LEU A 113 -27.70 -2.10 13.79
C LEU A 113 -27.67 -0.77 13.04
N THR A 114 -27.91 0.34 13.75
CA THR A 114 -27.85 1.69 13.18
C THR A 114 -26.56 2.38 13.62
N VAL A 115 -25.50 2.23 12.80
CA VAL A 115 -24.22 2.91 13.03
C VAL A 115 -23.73 3.49 11.70
N GLN A 116 -24.04 4.75 11.41
CA GLN A 116 -23.64 5.41 10.13
C GLN A 116 -22.13 5.39 9.85
N GLN A 117 -21.29 5.29 10.90
CA GLN A 117 -19.84 5.14 10.74
C GLN A 117 -19.42 3.74 10.28
N ALA A 118 -20.24 2.72 10.55
CA ALA A 118 -19.95 1.33 10.22
C ALA A 118 -20.07 1.05 8.73
N ASP A 119 -21.12 1.56 8.07
CA ASP A 119 -21.29 1.39 6.62
C ASP A 119 -20.09 2.00 5.87
N LYS A 120 -19.64 3.19 6.30
CA LYS A 120 -18.45 3.84 5.72
C LYS A 120 -17.15 3.07 5.96
N GLN A 121 -17.01 2.42 7.11
CA GLN A 121 -15.85 1.56 7.42
C GLN A 121 -15.87 0.29 6.57
N ILE A 122 -17.04 -0.31 6.35
CA ILE A 122 -17.23 -1.50 5.50
C ILE A 122 -16.91 -1.15 4.05
N GLU A 123 -17.51 -0.10 3.49
CA GLU A 123 -17.25 0.36 2.13
C GLU A 123 -15.76 0.64 1.92
N ALA A 124 -15.13 1.39 2.83
CA ALA A 124 -13.70 1.70 2.71
C ALA A 124 -12.80 0.47 2.79
N PHE A 125 -13.20 -0.56 3.56
CA PHE A 125 -12.48 -1.81 3.64
C PHE A 125 -12.62 -2.65 2.35
N GLU A 126 -13.84 -2.78 1.84
CA GLU A 126 -14.11 -3.51 0.59
C GLU A 126 -13.40 -2.84 -0.60
N ASP A 127 -13.48 -1.51 -0.72
CA ASP A 127 -12.80 -0.70 -1.74
C ASP A 127 -11.27 -0.84 -1.69
N TYR A 128 -10.70 -1.01 -0.50
CA TYR A 128 -9.27 -1.16 -0.29
C TYR A 128 -8.78 -2.56 -0.66
N ILE A 129 -9.52 -3.61 -0.27
CA ILE A 129 -9.18 -5.00 -0.65
C ILE A 129 -9.26 -5.16 -2.16
N ASP A 130 -10.29 -4.61 -2.81
CA ASP A 130 -10.45 -4.75 -4.25
C ASP A 130 -9.26 -4.12 -5.00
N GLU A 131 -8.91 -2.88 -4.65
CA GLU A 131 -7.80 -2.15 -5.29
C GLU A 131 -6.45 -2.82 -5.06
N ILE A 132 -6.15 -3.25 -3.83
CA ILE A 132 -4.82 -3.81 -3.56
C ILE A 132 -4.61 -5.13 -4.28
N ASN A 133 -5.67 -5.93 -4.44
CA ASN A 133 -5.59 -7.15 -5.25
C ASN A 133 -5.47 -6.83 -6.73
N ASP A 134 -6.28 -5.93 -7.28
CA ASP A 134 -6.18 -5.52 -8.70
C ASP A 134 -4.80 -4.95 -9.03
N CYS A 135 -4.26 -4.12 -8.14
CA CYS A 135 -2.91 -3.61 -8.27
C CYS A 135 -1.89 -4.74 -8.29
N PHE A 136 -1.94 -5.66 -7.33
CA PHE A 136 -0.92 -6.70 -7.21
C PHE A 136 -1.01 -7.78 -8.30
N GLU A 137 -2.21 -8.20 -8.68
CA GLU A 137 -2.42 -9.31 -9.63
C GLU A 137 -2.29 -8.87 -11.09
N GLU A 138 -2.64 -7.62 -11.42
CA GLU A 138 -2.75 -7.17 -12.81
C GLU A 138 -1.90 -5.94 -13.11
N LYS A 139 -2.14 -4.81 -12.42
CA LYS A 139 -1.59 -3.52 -12.83
C LYS A 139 -0.07 -3.42 -12.57
N MET A 140 0.38 -3.86 -11.39
CA MET A 140 1.77 -3.77 -10.97
C MET A 140 2.72 -4.69 -11.74
N PRO A 141 2.42 -5.98 -11.97
CA PRO A 141 3.28 -6.85 -12.76
C PRO A 141 3.52 -6.32 -14.18
N ARG A 142 2.48 -5.76 -14.80
CA ARG A 142 2.59 -5.16 -16.13
C ARG A 142 3.53 -3.96 -16.15
N ILE A 143 3.40 -3.04 -15.20
CA ILE A 143 4.28 -1.86 -15.10
C ILE A 143 5.72 -2.29 -14.78
N ALA A 144 5.91 -3.30 -13.92
CA ALA A 144 7.23 -3.85 -13.62
C ALA A 144 7.89 -4.50 -14.84
N GLN A 145 7.12 -5.20 -15.67
CA GLN A 145 7.61 -5.75 -16.94
C GLN A 145 8.00 -4.64 -17.91
N GLU A 146 7.11 -3.67 -18.15
CA GLU A 146 7.37 -2.52 -19.02
C GLU A 146 8.64 -1.76 -18.56
N MET A 147 8.84 -1.61 -17.25
CA MET A 147 10.05 -0.99 -16.70
C MET A 147 11.32 -1.82 -16.93
N GLY A 148 11.24 -3.14 -16.77
CA GLY A 148 12.37 -4.05 -17.03
C GLY A 148 12.83 -3.95 -18.49
N GLU A 149 11.88 -3.96 -19.43
CA GLU A 149 12.16 -3.81 -20.86
C GLU A 149 12.81 -2.45 -21.19
N LEU A 150 12.35 -1.36 -20.56
CA LEU A 150 12.98 -0.04 -20.71
C LEU A 150 14.38 -0.03 -20.13
N ALA A 151 14.60 -0.59 -18.94
CA ALA A 151 15.91 -0.62 -18.30
C ALA A 151 16.95 -1.40 -19.12
N ASP A 152 16.57 -2.53 -19.70
CA ASP A 152 17.43 -3.31 -20.58
C ASP A 152 17.80 -2.54 -21.86
N ARG A 153 16.83 -1.79 -22.43
CA ARG A 153 17.07 -0.94 -23.60
C ARG A 153 17.98 0.26 -23.30
N ALA A 154 17.97 0.78 -22.08
CA ALA A 154 18.77 1.93 -21.71
C ALA A 154 20.28 1.70 -21.91
N VAL A 155 20.74 0.44 -21.80
CA VAL A 155 22.16 0.05 -21.96
C VAL A 155 22.70 0.40 -23.35
N ASN A 156 21.86 0.34 -24.38
CA ASN A 156 22.25 0.60 -25.77
C ASN A 156 21.89 2.01 -26.25
N LEU A 157 21.19 2.79 -25.42
CA LEU A 157 20.59 4.07 -25.82
C LEU A 157 21.64 5.08 -26.33
N GLN A 158 22.82 5.13 -25.70
CA GLN A 158 23.91 5.99 -26.15
C GLN A 158 24.43 5.60 -27.54
N ALA A 159 24.54 4.30 -27.82
CA ALA A 159 25.01 3.80 -29.10
C ALA A 159 23.96 4.03 -30.20
N GLU A 160 22.69 3.78 -29.90
CA GLU A 160 21.56 4.03 -30.80
C GLU A 160 21.46 5.52 -31.19
N ALA A 161 21.69 6.42 -30.25
CA ALA A 161 21.64 7.87 -30.45
C ALA A 161 22.95 8.47 -31.01
N SER A 162 23.97 7.66 -31.31
CA SER A 162 25.31 8.13 -31.70
C SER A 162 25.30 9.15 -32.84
N SER A 163 24.52 8.90 -33.90
CA SER A 163 24.40 9.82 -35.04
C SER A 163 23.82 11.19 -34.66
N GLU A 164 22.92 11.25 -33.67
CA GLU A 164 22.36 12.51 -33.17
C GLU A 164 23.38 13.28 -32.34
N PHE A 165 24.18 12.58 -31.52
CA PHE A 165 25.29 13.19 -30.78
C PHE A 165 26.35 13.76 -31.72
N GLU A 166 26.69 13.06 -32.80
CA GLU A 166 27.67 13.52 -33.80
C GLU A 166 27.19 14.73 -34.60
N ALA A 167 25.87 14.92 -34.73
CA ALA A 167 25.28 16.08 -35.41
C ALA A 167 25.30 17.36 -34.56
N MET A 168 25.65 17.29 -33.27
CA MET A 168 25.73 18.44 -32.37
C MET A 168 27.08 19.15 -32.46
N ASN A 169 27.12 20.44 -32.07
CA ASN A 169 28.39 21.14 -31.85
C ASN A 169 29.16 20.54 -30.63
N GLU A 170 30.48 20.69 -30.60
CA GLU A 170 31.35 20.04 -29.59
C GLU A 170 30.93 20.31 -28.14
N PHE A 171 30.59 21.55 -27.80
CA PHE A 171 30.20 21.92 -26.44
C PHE A 171 28.86 21.27 -26.02
N SER A 172 27.86 21.32 -26.90
CA SER A 172 26.54 20.72 -26.65
C SER A 172 26.62 19.20 -26.62
N LYS A 173 27.47 18.61 -27.48
CA LYS A 173 27.76 17.18 -27.50
C LYS A 173 28.34 16.71 -26.18
N MET A 174 29.41 17.36 -25.68
CA MET A 174 30.03 16.99 -24.40
C MET A 174 29.05 17.08 -23.23
N SER A 175 28.27 18.17 -23.15
CA SER A 175 27.27 18.33 -22.09
C SER A 175 26.17 17.27 -22.15
N SER A 176 25.63 17.00 -23.34
CA SER A 176 24.53 16.04 -23.53
C SER A 176 25.00 14.61 -23.33
N MET A 177 26.22 14.25 -23.76
CA MET A 177 26.82 12.95 -23.48
C MET A 177 26.99 12.72 -21.97
N ALA A 178 27.47 13.72 -21.23
CA ALA A 178 27.60 13.60 -19.77
C ALA A 178 26.26 13.37 -19.07
N LYS A 179 25.21 14.11 -19.49
CA LYS A 179 23.84 13.89 -18.99
C LYS A 179 23.32 12.48 -19.35
N CYS A 180 23.54 12.04 -20.58
CA CYS A 180 23.12 10.73 -21.08
C CYS A 180 23.78 9.58 -20.32
N VAL A 181 25.09 9.65 -20.08
CA VAL A 181 25.81 8.64 -19.28
C VAL A 181 25.27 8.56 -17.86
N LYS A 182 25.03 9.71 -17.22
CA LYS A 182 24.43 9.74 -15.88
C LYS A 182 23.04 9.12 -15.88
N PHE A 183 22.21 9.50 -16.84
CA PHE A 183 20.87 8.94 -17.02
C PHE A 183 20.90 7.41 -17.16
N ILE A 184 21.68 6.89 -18.10
CA ILE A 184 21.81 5.44 -18.34
C ILE A 184 22.31 4.70 -17.08
N ALA A 185 23.18 5.30 -16.27
CA ALA A 185 23.62 4.71 -15.01
C ALA A 185 22.53 4.68 -13.91
N ASP A 186 21.55 5.57 -14.00
CA ASP A 186 20.46 5.68 -13.02
C ASP A 186 19.23 4.83 -13.41
N VAL A 187 18.93 4.65 -14.70
CA VAL A 187 17.77 3.86 -15.16
C VAL A 187 17.71 2.45 -14.55
N PRO A 188 18.80 1.66 -14.49
CA PRO A 188 18.77 0.31 -13.90
C PRO A 188 18.44 0.26 -12.40
N LYS A 189 18.49 1.40 -11.68
CA LYS A 189 18.11 1.48 -10.27
C LYS A 189 16.59 1.55 -10.09
N ILE A 190 15.85 2.03 -11.10
CA ILE A 190 14.40 2.23 -11.04
C ILE A 190 13.63 0.92 -10.80
N PRO A 191 13.92 -0.20 -11.51
CA PRO A 191 13.32 -1.49 -11.21
C PRO A 191 13.51 -1.95 -9.76
N ALA A 192 14.66 -1.64 -9.14
CA ALA A 192 14.93 -2.01 -7.75
C ALA A 192 14.02 -1.26 -6.77
N TYR A 193 13.79 0.03 -7.00
CA TYR A 193 12.85 0.82 -6.19
C TYR A 193 11.42 0.35 -6.34
N MET A 194 10.99 0.07 -7.57
CA MET A 194 9.66 -0.49 -7.81
C MET A 194 9.51 -1.83 -7.09
N LYS A 195 10.50 -2.72 -7.17
CA LYS A 195 10.49 -4.00 -6.46
C LYS A 195 10.36 -3.84 -4.94
N GLN A 196 10.97 -2.82 -4.35
CA GLN A 196 10.81 -2.54 -2.92
C GLN A 196 9.37 -2.13 -2.59
N ALA A 197 8.79 -1.21 -3.35
CA ALA A 197 7.40 -0.80 -3.18
C ALA A 197 6.41 -1.96 -3.42
N LEU A 198 6.70 -2.86 -4.37
CA LEU A 198 5.92 -4.08 -4.58
C LEU A 198 5.92 -5.01 -3.37
N LYS A 199 7.06 -5.16 -2.68
CA LYS A 199 7.12 -5.97 -1.45
C LYS A 199 6.26 -5.39 -0.33
N GLU A 200 6.11 -4.07 -0.26
CA GLU A 200 5.23 -3.43 0.73
C GLU A 200 3.76 -3.76 0.44
N VAL A 201 3.34 -3.63 -0.82
CA VAL A 201 1.99 -4.00 -1.28
C VAL A 201 1.73 -5.51 -1.10
N GLU A 202 2.71 -6.35 -1.41
CA GLU A 202 2.64 -7.80 -1.18
C GLU A 202 2.47 -8.14 0.31
N GLY A 203 3.20 -7.44 1.17
CA GLY A 203 3.09 -7.57 2.62
C GLY A 203 1.68 -7.24 3.12
N GLU A 204 1.10 -6.16 2.62
CA GLU A 204 -0.29 -5.78 2.92
C GLU A 204 -1.30 -6.82 2.42
N LEU A 205 -1.14 -7.33 1.18
CA LEU A 205 -1.97 -8.39 0.64
C LEU A 205 -1.88 -9.69 1.47
N ASN A 206 -0.68 -10.05 1.93
CA ASN A 206 -0.49 -11.22 2.78
C ASN A 206 -1.18 -11.07 4.14
N GLN A 207 -1.22 -9.85 4.70
CA GLN A 207 -2.01 -9.59 5.90
C GLN A 207 -3.51 -9.77 5.66
N ILE A 208 -4.02 -9.35 4.50
CA ILE A 208 -5.42 -9.53 4.11
C ILE A 208 -5.75 -11.02 3.93
N LYS A 209 -4.88 -11.79 3.26
CA LYS A 209 -5.04 -13.25 3.13
C LYS A 209 -5.01 -13.94 4.48
N ALA A 210 -4.07 -13.60 5.36
CA ALA A 210 -4.00 -14.14 6.71
C ALA A 210 -5.25 -13.77 7.55
N LEU A 211 -5.83 -12.59 7.34
CA LEU A 211 -7.08 -12.20 7.97
C LEU A 211 -8.25 -13.04 7.44
N LYS A 212 -8.33 -13.26 6.12
CA LYS A 212 -9.33 -14.14 5.50
C LYS A 212 -9.25 -15.56 6.08
N ASP A 213 -8.04 -16.11 6.17
CA ASP A 213 -7.81 -17.45 6.71
C ASP A 213 -8.24 -17.53 8.18
N TYR A 214 -7.88 -16.52 8.98
CA TYR A 214 -8.32 -16.42 10.37
C TYR A 214 -9.85 -16.40 10.50
N LEU A 215 -10.54 -15.56 9.72
CA LEU A 215 -12.01 -15.46 9.76
C LEU A 215 -12.71 -16.73 9.23
N SER A 216 -12.01 -17.55 8.45
CA SER A 216 -12.52 -18.83 7.94
C SER A 216 -12.36 -19.99 8.91
N GLN A 217 -11.59 -19.82 10.00
CA GLN A 217 -11.40 -20.87 10.98
C GLN A 217 -12.71 -21.15 11.75
N PRO A 218 -13.05 -22.42 12.02
CA PRO A 218 -14.19 -22.76 12.87
C PRO A 218 -14.08 -22.08 14.23
N GLY A 219 -15.14 -21.42 14.69
CA GLY A 219 -15.16 -20.75 16.00
C GLY A 219 -14.58 -19.33 16.01
N ALA A 220 -14.00 -18.85 14.90
CA ALA A 220 -13.35 -17.53 14.87
C ALA A 220 -14.36 -16.38 15.07
N LEU A 221 -15.52 -16.47 14.43
CA LEU A 221 -16.58 -15.47 14.54
C LEU A 221 -17.23 -15.50 15.93
N GLU A 222 -17.46 -16.69 16.48
CA GLU A 222 -17.97 -16.90 17.83
C GLU A 222 -17.03 -16.29 18.87
N LYS A 223 -15.72 -16.47 18.68
CA LYS A 223 -14.69 -15.83 19.52
C LYS A 223 -14.73 -14.31 19.40
N LEU A 224 -14.76 -13.76 18.20
CA LEU A 224 -14.86 -12.31 17.98
C LEU A 224 -16.14 -11.72 18.57
N ALA A 225 -17.26 -12.44 18.48
CA ALA A 225 -18.52 -12.02 19.08
C ALA A 225 -18.47 -12.02 20.61
N ALA A 226 -17.86 -13.04 21.22
CA ALA A 226 -17.64 -13.10 22.66
C ALA A 226 -16.70 -11.97 23.14
N ASP A 227 -15.64 -11.68 22.38
CA ASP A 227 -14.72 -10.59 22.67
C ASP A 227 -15.39 -9.22 22.50
N GLY A 228 -16.21 -9.03 21.47
CA GLY A 228 -17.05 -7.84 21.32
C GLY A 228 -18.01 -7.65 22.50
N LYS A 229 -18.61 -8.74 23.01
CA LYS A 229 -19.46 -8.67 24.21
C LYS A 229 -18.70 -8.17 25.45
N LYS A 230 -17.46 -8.62 25.67
CA LYS A 230 -16.60 -8.10 26.75
C LYS A 230 -16.35 -6.60 26.60
N CYS A 231 -16.10 -6.14 25.37
CA CYS A 231 -15.98 -4.70 25.11
C CYS A 231 -17.27 -3.94 25.45
N ALA A 232 -18.44 -4.50 25.12
CA ALA A 232 -19.73 -3.90 25.47
C ALA A 232 -19.92 -3.80 26.99
N GLU A 233 -19.58 -4.86 27.73
CA GLU A 233 -19.61 -4.90 29.20
C GLU A 233 -18.67 -3.84 29.82
N ALA A 234 -17.50 -3.63 29.20
CA ALA A 234 -16.55 -2.59 29.57
C ALA A 234 -16.90 -1.18 29.02
N LYS A 235 -18.01 -1.04 28.29
CA LYS A 235 -18.45 0.21 27.61
C LYS A 235 -17.42 0.78 26.62
N LEU A 236 -16.69 -0.10 25.93
CA LEU A 236 -15.68 0.24 24.92
C LEU A 236 -16.25 -0.01 23.51
N PHE A 237 -16.66 1.06 22.84
CA PHE A 237 -17.28 0.98 21.51
C PHE A 237 -16.43 1.56 20.39
N GLU A 238 -15.23 2.06 20.69
CA GLU A 238 -14.27 2.51 19.68
C GLU A 238 -13.37 1.34 19.26
N PRO A 239 -13.13 1.13 17.95
CA PRO A 239 -12.28 0.04 17.46
C PRO A 239 -10.92 -0.09 18.17
N PRO A 240 -10.10 0.96 18.32
CA PRO A 240 -8.79 0.82 18.95
C PRO A 240 -8.88 0.47 20.44
N LYS A 241 -9.84 1.07 21.16
CA LYS A 241 -10.02 0.81 22.60
C LYS A 241 -10.46 -0.63 22.85
N CYS A 242 -11.43 -1.10 22.07
CA CYS A 242 -11.89 -2.47 22.16
C CYS A 242 -10.80 -3.45 21.72
N TYR A 243 -10.07 -3.17 20.63
CA TYR A 243 -8.95 -3.99 20.18
C TYR A 243 -7.89 -4.20 21.26
N TYR A 244 -7.43 -3.13 21.92
CA TYR A 244 -6.41 -3.24 22.97
C TYR A 244 -6.93 -3.77 24.29
N HIS A 245 -8.22 -3.63 24.57
CA HIS A 245 -8.83 -4.30 25.71
C HIS A 245 -8.76 -5.83 25.55
N ILE A 246 -8.99 -6.33 24.34
CA ILE A 246 -8.91 -7.76 24.03
C ILE A 246 -7.46 -8.22 23.81
N ASN A 247 -6.60 -7.35 23.28
CA ASN A 247 -5.20 -7.62 22.97
C ASN A 247 -4.24 -6.72 23.79
N PRO A 248 -4.20 -6.84 25.12
CA PRO A 248 -3.48 -5.91 26.00
C PRO A 248 -1.97 -5.89 25.77
N ASN A 249 -1.40 -7.02 25.34
CA ASN A 249 0.04 -7.14 25.07
C ASN A 249 0.49 -6.37 23.82
N GLU A 250 -0.44 -5.99 22.94
CA GLU A 250 -0.13 -5.20 21.74
C GLU A 250 -0.20 -3.69 21.97
N GLY A 251 -0.76 -3.24 23.11
CA GLY A 251 -0.84 -1.82 23.47
C GLY A 251 0.35 -1.30 24.28
N ALA A 252 1.20 -2.20 24.80
CA ALA A 252 2.31 -1.86 25.69
C ALA A 252 3.53 -1.25 24.98
N THR A 253 3.59 -1.27 23.65
CA THR A 253 4.73 -0.81 22.85
C THR A 253 4.73 0.69 22.55
N THR A 254 3.71 1.45 22.96
CA THR A 254 3.53 2.88 22.56
C THR A 254 3.67 3.92 23.68
N GLN A 255 4.26 3.58 24.83
CA GLN A 255 4.68 4.59 25.81
C GLN A 255 6.18 4.54 26.04
N LYS A 256 6.95 5.06 25.08
CA LYS A 256 8.28 5.64 25.29
C LYS A 256 8.48 6.81 24.34
#